data_AF-F9PSW9-F1
#
_entry.id   AF-F9PSW9-F1
#
_cell.length_a   1.000
_cell.length_b   1.000
_cell.length_c   1.000
_cell.angle_alpha   90.00
_cell.angle_beta   90.00
_cell.angle_gamma   90.00
#
_symmetry.space_group_name_H-M   'P 1'
#
loop_
_entity.id
_entity.type
_entity.pdbx_description
1 polymer ?
#
loop_
_entity_poly.entity_id
_entity_poly.type
_entity_poly.pdbx_seq_one_letter_code
_entity_poly.pdbx_strand_id
1 'polypeptide(L)'
;METPGHTVGSICILMGNVMFSGDTLFRMSIGRSDLPTGSFDEIINSIKKLYDLKKDYRVLPGHGAESNLRFEKENNPFMKNMNN
;
A
#
# COMPACT_ATOMS: atom_id res chain seq x y z
N MET A 1 -6.75 4.70 -7.97
CA MET A 1 -7.28 4.82 -6.59
C MET A 1 -6.33 5.71 -5.83
N GLU A 2 -6.82 6.82 -5.29
CA GLU A 2 -5.97 7.72 -4.47
C GLU A 2 -5.48 7.00 -3.21
N THR A 3 -4.17 7.12 -2.99
CA THR A 3 -3.43 6.56 -1.86
C THR A 3 -2.30 7.52 -1.41
N PRO A 4 -2.64 8.74 -0.98
CA PRO A 4 -1.66 9.75 -0.58
C PRO A 4 -0.82 9.31 0.63
N GLY A 5 0.30 9.98 0.82
CA GLY A 5 1.13 9.92 2.03
C GLY A 5 2.60 9.60 1.78
N HIS A 6 2.92 8.80 0.75
CA HIS A 6 4.29 8.81 0.20
C HIS A 6 4.56 10.13 -0.53
N THR A 7 3.60 10.51 -1.38
CA THR A 7 3.42 11.86 -1.91
C THR A 7 1.94 12.21 -1.85
N VAL A 8 1.60 13.51 -1.89
CA VAL A 8 0.19 13.97 -1.94
C VAL A 8 -0.56 13.46 -3.19
N GLY A 9 0.15 13.14 -4.27
CA GLY A 9 -0.41 12.65 -5.53
C GLY A 9 -0.30 11.14 -5.74
N SER A 10 0.07 10.38 -4.70
CA SER A 10 0.25 8.92 -4.81
C SER A 10 -1.08 8.21 -5.14
N ILE A 11 -1.02 7.25 -6.06
CA ILE A 11 -2.17 6.43 -6.48
C ILE A 11 -1.76 4.96 -6.64
N CYS A 12 -2.71 4.06 -6.38
CA CYS A 12 -2.67 2.67 -6.82
C CYS A 12 -3.52 2.48 -8.08
N ILE A 13 -3.01 1.76 -9.07
CA ILE A 13 -3.74 1.40 -10.30
C ILE A 13 -4.18 -0.07 -10.20
N LEU A 14 -5.49 -0.31 -10.29
CA LEU A 14 -6.06 -1.65 -10.28
C LEU A 14 -6.42 -2.06 -11.72
N MET A 15 -5.86 -3.17 -12.19
CA MET A 15 -6.12 -3.68 -13.53
C MET A 15 -6.27 -5.21 -13.49
N GLY A 16 -7.50 -5.68 -13.68
CA GLY A 16 -7.81 -7.11 -13.56
C GLY A 16 -7.44 -7.65 -12.17
N ASN A 17 -6.42 -8.50 -12.10
CA ASN A 17 -5.97 -9.19 -10.88
C ASN A 17 -4.72 -8.56 -10.27
N VAL A 18 -4.26 -7.44 -10.83
CA VAL A 18 -3.00 -6.78 -10.50
C VAL A 18 -3.29 -5.42 -9.88
N MET A 19 -2.52 -5.08 -8.85
CA MET A 19 -2.42 -3.75 -8.27
C MET A 19 -1.00 -3.23 -8.49
N PHE A 20 -0.86 -2.16 -9.27
CA PHE A 20 0.38 -1.38 -9.30
C PHE A 20 0.30 -0.39 -8.13
N SER A 21 1.09 -0.61 -7.08
CA SER A 21 1.01 0.17 -5.84
C SER A 21 1.94 1.39 -5.81
N GLY A 22 2.84 1.51 -6.79
CA GLY A 22 3.91 2.49 -6.74
C GLY A 22 4.64 2.40 -5.40
N ASP A 23 4.81 3.54 -4.76
CA ASP A 23 5.49 3.64 -3.47
C ASP A 23 4.52 3.72 -2.29
N THR A 24 3.24 3.39 -2.47
CA THR A 24 2.29 3.27 -1.35
C THR A 24 2.56 1.98 -0.54
N LEU A 25 2.66 0.83 -1.21
CA LEU A 25 2.77 -0.49 -0.57
C LEU A 25 3.91 -1.29 -1.19
N PHE A 26 4.80 -1.78 -0.33
CA PHE A 26 5.89 -2.68 -0.69
C PHE A 26 5.73 -4.04 0.02
N ARG A 27 6.50 -5.03 -0.41
CA ARG A 27 6.54 -6.31 0.29
C ARG A 27 7.08 -6.13 1.71
N MET A 28 6.24 -6.38 2.71
CA MET A 28 6.54 -6.23 4.15
C MET A 28 6.96 -4.81 4.58
N SER A 29 6.65 -3.78 3.80
CA SER A 29 6.94 -2.38 4.13
C SER A 29 5.97 -1.42 3.43
N ILE A 30 6.15 -0.12 3.61
CA ILE A 30 5.43 0.97 2.93
C ILE A 30 6.43 2.02 2.44
N GLY A 31 5.99 2.94 1.59
CA GLY A 31 6.81 4.08 1.19
C GLY A 31 7.20 4.97 2.37
N ARG A 32 8.34 5.64 2.23
CA ARG A 32 8.72 6.71 3.17
C ARG A 32 7.76 7.90 3.05
N SER A 33 7.56 8.63 4.14
CA SER A 33 6.61 9.75 4.22
C SER A 33 7.22 11.00 4.86
N ASP A 34 8.55 11.06 4.96
CA ASP A 34 9.33 12.12 5.63
C ASP A 34 9.88 13.17 4.66
N LEU A 35 9.54 13.08 3.38
CA LEU A 35 9.91 14.03 2.33
C LEU A 35 8.81 15.08 2.10
N PRO A 36 9.08 16.18 1.36
CA PRO A 36 8.05 17.16 1.02
C PRO A 36 6.80 16.51 0.41
N THR A 37 5.62 16.92 0.88
CA THR A 37 4.29 16.34 0.55
C THR A 37 4.03 14.92 1.08
N GLY A 38 4.99 14.31 1.78
CA GLY A 38 4.79 13.08 2.51
C GLY A 38 4.07 13.31 3.84
N SER A 39 3.27 12.33 4.26
CA SER A 39 2.55 12.32 5.53
C SER A 39 2.37 10.88 6.03
N PHE A 40 2.87 10.61 7.23
CA PHE A 40 2.76 9.29 7.84
C PHE A 40 1.30 8.90 8.10
N ASP A 41 0.49 9.84 8.60
CA ASP A 41 -0.92 9.59 8.88
C ASP A 41 -1.70 9.31 7.60
N GLU A 42 -1.39 10.01 6.51
CA GLU A 42 -2.03 9.77 5.21
C GLU A 42 -1.63 8.40 4.64
N ILE A 43 -0.35 8.01 4.69
CA ILE A 43 0.05 6.70 4.16
C ILE A 43 -0.59 5.58 4.97
N ILE A 44 -0.70 5.70 6.30
CA ILE A 44 -1.40 4.70 7.11
C ILE A 44 -2.90 4.62 6.76
N ASN A 45 -3.57 5.75 6.53
CA ASN A 45 -4.96 5.75 6.04
C ASN A 45 -5.10 5.10 4.65
N SER A 46 -4.15 5.36 3.76
CA SER A 46 -4.06 4.72 2.45
C SER A 46 -3.84 3.20 2.57
N ILE A 47 -2.97 2.75 3.48
CA ILE A 47 -2.74 1.33 3.74
C ILE A 47 -3.99 0.66 4.31
N LYS A 48 -4.74 1.34 5.20
CA LYS A 48 -6.04 0.85 5.70
C LYS A 48 -7.05 0.66 4.56
N LYS A 49 -7.13 1.63 3.65
CA LYS A 49 -7.96 1.53 2.44
C LYS A 49 -7.59 0.34 1.56
N LEU A 50 -6.29 0.05 1.40
CA LEU A 50 -5.82 -1.15 0.69
C LEU A 50 -6.15 -2.44 1.46
N TYR A 51 -5.98 -2.43 2.79
CA TYR A 51 -6.32 -3.55 3.66
C TYR A 51 -7.81 -3.94 3.57
N ASP A 52 -8.72 -2.98 3.40
CA ASP A 52 -10.16 -3.23 3.30
C ASP A 52 -10.62 -3.87 1.97
N LEU A 53 -9.77 -3.86 0.94
CA LEU A 53 -10.08 -4.48 -0.35
C LEU A 53 -10.30 -5.98 -0.21
N LYS A 54 -11.41 -6.50 -0.73
CA LYS A 54 -11.78 -7.91 -0.56
C LYS A 54 -11.04 -8.85 -1.51
N LYS A 55 -10.65 -8.37 -2.69
CA LYS A 55 -9.93 -9.15 -3.69
C LYS A 55 -8.46 -9.29 -3.30
N ASP A 56 -7.91 -10.49 -3.44
CA ASP A 56 -6.47 -10.72 -3.36
C ASP A 56 -5.83 -10.33 -4.69
N TYR A 57 -5.15 -9.18 -4.70
CA TYR A 57 -4.45 -8.66 -5.88
C TYR A 57 -2.99 -9.13 -5.85
N ARG A 58 -2.42 -9.47 -7.00
CA ARG A 58 -0.97 -9.49 -7.19
C ARG A 58 -0.47 -8.05 -7.10
N VAL A 59 0.41 -7.76 -6.14
CA VAL A 59 0.92 -6.41 -5.87
C VAL A 59 2.26 -6.24 -6.57
N LEU A 60 2.32 -5.26 -7.48
CA LEU A 60 3.52 -4.84 -8.18
C LEU A 60 3.96 -3.47 -7.63
N PRO A 61 4.97 -3.44 -6.74
CA PRO A 61 5.46 -2.20 -6.16
C PRO A 61 6.34 -1.39 -7.12
N GLY A 62 6.55 -0.11 -6.82
CA GLY A 62 7.55 0.72 -7.49
C GLY A 62 8.99 0.24 -7.25
N HIS A 63 9.24 -0.38 -6.10
CA HIS A 63 10.54 -0.91 -5.71
C HIS A 63 10.44 -2.26 -4.99
N GLY A 64 11.47 -3.09 -5.14
CA GLY A 64 11.59 -4.38 -4.47
C GLY A 64 10.80 -5.51 -5.15
N ALA A 65 10.61 -6.61 -4.43
CA ALA A 65 9.93 -7.80 -4.94
C ALA A 65 8.40 -7.64 -4.88
N GLU A 66 7.72 -8.27 -5.84
CA GLU A 66 6.26 -8.39 -5.81
C GLU A 66 5.73 -9.23 -4.64
N SER A 67 4.44 -9.11 -4.36
CA SER A 67 3.73 -9.98 -3.43
C SER A 67 2.26 -10.14 -3.84
N ASN A 68 1.41 -10.58 -2.92
CA ASN A 68 -0.04 -10.50 -3.05
C ASN A 68 -0.66 -9.81 -1.83
N LEU A 69 -1.82 -9.21 -2.00
CA LEU A 69 -2.45 -8.38 -0.97
C LEU A 69 -2.79 -9.20 0.27
N ARG A 70 -3.18 -10.47 0.11
CA ARG A 70 -3.39 -11.38 1.25
C ARG A 70 -2.13 -11.55 2.10
N PHE A 71 -0.98 -11.79 1.46
CA PHE A 71 0.31 -11.92 2.15
C PHE A 71 0.65 -10.64 2.91
N GLU A 72 0.41 -9.46 2.33
CA GLU A 72 0.64 -8.19 3.03
C GLU A 72 -0.29 -8.01 4.23
N LYS A 73 -1.58 -8.36 4.12
CA LYS A 73 -2.50 -8.31 5.27
C LYS A 73 -2.06 -9.17 6.45
N GLU A 74 -1.52 -10.36 6.15
CA GLU A 74 -1.11 -11.35 7.15
C GLU A 74 0.28 -11.02 7.76
N ASN A 75 1.20 -10.42 6.98
CA ASN A 75 2.62 -10.35 7.33
C ASN A 75 3.21 -8.94 7.37
N ASN A 76 2.60 -7.96 6.69
CA ASN A 76 3.14 -6.60 6.66
C ASN A 76 2.95 -5.92 8.04
N PRO A 77 4.02 -5.45 8.70
CA PRO A 77 3.93 -4.82 10.02
C PRO A 77 2.97 -3.63 10.07
N PHE A 78 2.78 -2.93 8.94
CA PHE A 78 1.88 -1.78 8.82
C PHE A 78 0.42 -2.19 8.63
N MET A 79 0.11 -3.42 8.19
CA MET A 79 -1.25 -3.92 8.01
C MET A 79 -1.74 -4.84 9.14
N LYS A 80 -0.82 -5.56 9.81
CA LYS A 80 -1.16 -6.62 10.78
C LYS A 80 -2.06 -6.15 11.92
N ASN A 81 -1.93 -4.87 12.33
CA ASN A 81 -2.70 -4.28 13.42
C ASN A 81 -4.01 -3.59 12.96
N MET A 82 -4.41 -3.75 11.70
CA MET A 82 -5.62 -3.13 11.14
C MET A 82 -6.88 -4.00 11.28
N ASN A 83 -6.77 -5.17 11.91
CA ASN A 83 -7.87 -6.11 12.17
C ASN A 83 -8.82 -5.71 13.34
N ASN A 84 -8.70 -4.48 13.88
CA ASN A 84 -9.48 -4.03 15.04
C ASN A 84 -10.74 -3.25 14.65
#